data_AF-A0A4R2HN71-F1
#
_entry.id   AF-A0A4R2HN71-F1
#
_cell.length_a   1.000
_cell.length_b   1.000
_cell.length_c   1.000
_cell.angle_alpha   90.00
_cell.angle_beta   90.00
_cell.angle_gamma   90.00
#
_symmetry.space_group_name_H-M   'P 1'
#
loop_
_entity.id
_entity.type
_entity.pdbx_description
1 polymer ?
#
loop_
_entity_poly.entity_id
_entity_poly.type
_entity_poly.pdbx_seq_one_letter_code
_entity_poly.pdbx_strand_id
1 'polypeptide(L)'
;MAEQYIDNEILVLIRARLWAISKEKKITLEDIQDRTGFSYSQVYRIVRGDNNISVSGLFAVCRALEVQPNEVVNFEIKIPKYPDVRKLRKG
;
A
#
# COMPACT_ATOMS: atom_id res chain seq x y z
N MET A 1 22.91 -9.26 -2.99
CA MET A 1 21.42 -9.28 -2.93
C MET A 1 20.95 -8.25 -3.95
N ALA A 2 20.05 -8.61 -4.87
CA ALA A 2 19.49 -7.60 -5.77
C ALA A 2 18.70 -6.58 -4.94
N GLU A 3 18.88 -5.29 -5.23
CA GLU A 3 18.14 -4.23 -4.57
C GLU A 3 16.65 -4.37 -4.92
N GLN A 4 15.79 -4.21 -3.92
CA GLN A 4 14.35 -4.29 -4.14
C GLN A 4 13.89 -3.05 -4.91
N TYR A 5 13.10 -3.24 -5.97
CA TYR A 5 12.41 -2.13 -6.62
C TYR A 5 11.41 -1.48 -5.65
N ILE A 6 11.47 -0.16 -5.53
CA ILE A 6 10.57 0.64 -4.69
C ILE A 6 9.97 1.74 -5.55
N ASP A 7 8.64 1.73 -5.66
CA ASP A 7 7.88 2.77 -6.34
C ASP A 7 7.38 3.79 -5.31
N ASN A 8 8.15 4.85 -5.10
CA ASN A 8 7.85 5.85 -4.08
C ASN A 8 6.56 6.62 -4.38
N GLU A 9 6.23 6.84 -5.65
CA GLU A 9 5.01 7.58 -6.03
C GLU A 9 3.76 6.79 -5.63
N ILE A 10 3.73 5.49 -5.93
CA ILE A 10 2.64 4.59 -5.55
C ILE A 10 2.50 4.48 -4.04
N LEU A 11 3.62 4.36 -3.32
CA LEU A 11 3.60 4.27 -1.87
C LEU A 11 3.04 5.54 -1.21
N VAL A 12 3.35 6.73 -1.75
CA VAL A 12 2.77 7.99 -1.28
C VAL A 12 1.26 8.01 -1.48
N LEU A 13 0.75 7.59 -2.64
CA LEU A 13 -0.69 7.56 -2.92
C LEU A 13 -1.44 6.61 -1.98
N ILE A 14 -0.93 5.39 -1.80
CA ILE A 14 -1.52 4.39 -0.89
C ILE A 14 -1.57 4.92 0.54
N ARG A 15 -0.46 5.48 1.04
CA ARG A 15 -0.37 6.01 2.41
C ARG A 15 -1.26 7.21 2.65
N ALA A 16 -1.31 8.13 1.69
CA ALA A 16 -2.23 9.27 1.75
C ALA A 16 -3.67 8.80 1.91
N ARG A 17 -4.06 7.75 1.16
CA ARG A 17 -5.41 7.19 1.24
C ARG A 17 -5.68 6.44 2.56
N LEU A 18 -4.75 5.58 3.01
CA LEU A 18 -4.85 4.92 4.31
C LEU A 18 -5.00 5.93 5.46
N TRP A 19 -4.18 6.99 5.44
CA TRP A 19 -4.19 8.00 6.48
C TRP A 19 -5.46 8.85 6.48
N ALA A 20 -5.98 9.19 5.29
CA ALA A 20 -7.26 9.89 5.17
C ALA A 20 -8.40 9.05 5.78
N ILE A 21 -8.46 7.76 5.48
CA ILE A 21 -9.49 6.84 6.00
C ILE A 21 -9.36 6.65 7.51
N SER A 22 -8.14 6.50 8.02
CA SER A 22 -7.85 6.46 9.46
C SER A 22 -8.38 7.70 10.18
N LYS A 23 -8.14 8.90 9.63
CA LYS A 23 -8.66 10.16 10.19
C LYS A 23 -10.17 10.26 10.14
N GLU A 24 -10.78 9.90 9.01
CA GLU A 24 -12.23 9.93 8.82
C GLU A 24 -12.95 9.03 9.84
N LYS A 25 -12.41 7.82 10.05
CA LYS A 25 -12.94 6.84 11.01
C LYS A 25 -12.49 7.07 12.45
N LYS A 26 -11.63 8.06 12.71
CA LYS A 26 -11.01 8.34 14.02
C LYS A 26 -10.28 7.13 14.62
N ILE A 27 -9.66 6.31 13.78
CA ILE A 27 -8.84 5.15 14.17
C ILE A 27 -7.38 5.61 14.23
N THR A 28 -6.76 5.56 15.40
CA THR A 28 -5.36 5.94 15.63
C THR A 28 -4.37 4.87 15.16
N LEU A 29 -3.06 5.17 15.16
CA LEU A 29 -2.05 4.16 14.83
C LEU A 29 -1.97 3.09 15.92
N GLU A 30 -2.21 3.47 17.17
CA GLU A 30 -2.31 2.62 18.35
C GLU A 30 -3.52 1.67 18.23
N ASP A 31 -4.67 2.15 17.76
CA ASP A 31 -5.81 1.27 17.47
C ASP A 31 -5.47 0.23 16.39
N ILE A 32 -4.77 0.63 15.32
CA ILE A 32 -4.32 -0.31 14.28
C ILE A 32 -3.32 -1.31 14.86
N GLN A 33 -2.44 -0.87 15.76
CA GLN A 33 -1.49 -1.71 16.47
C GLN A 33 -2.23 -2.81 17.24
N ASP A 34 -3.20 -2.42 18.07
CA ASP A 34 -4.00 -3.33 18.89
C ASP A 34 -4.81 -4.30 18.03
N ARG A 35 -5.37 -3.83 16.90
CA ARG A 35 -6.18 -4.64 15.98
C ARG A 35 -5.36 -5.62 15.12
N THR A 36 -4.08 -5.34 14.89
CA THR A 36 -3.22 -6.17 14.02
C THR A 36 -2.22 -7.04 14.79
N GLY A 37 -1.92 -6.67 16.05
CA GLY A 37 -0.82 -7.26 16.81
C GLY A 37 0.57 -6.86 16.30
N PHE A 38 0.67 -5.90 15.38
CA PHE A 38 1.95 -5.37 14.92
C PHE A 38 2.58 -4.47 15.98
N SER A 39 3.89 -4.22 15.89
CA SER A 39 4.49 -3.13 16.66
C SER A 39 4.07 -1.77 16.11
N TYR A 40 4.06 -0.74 16.96
CA TYR A 40 3.81 0.64 16.53
C TYR A 40 4.69 1.05 15.33
N SER A 41 5.98 0.68 15.36
CA SER A 41 6.92 0.97 14.27
C SER A 41 6.52 0.32 12.95
N GLN A 42 6.00 -0.91 12.97
CA GLN A 42 5.49 -1.58 11.77
C GLN A 42 4.25 -0.87 11.24
N VAL A 43 3.31 -0.51 12.11
CA VAL A 43 2.11 0.25 11.73
C VAL A 43 2.51 1.59 11.12
N TYR A 44 3.41 2.33 11.76
CA TYR A 44 3.93 3.60 11.26
C TYR A 44 4.55 3.42 9.87
N ARG A 45 5.43 2.44 9.67
CA ARG A 45 6.05 2.16 8.36
C ARG A 45 5.02 1.87 7.27
N ILE A 46 3.94 1.16 7.60
CA ILE A 46 2.88 0.83 6.63
C ILE A 46 2.05 2.08 6.30
N VAL A 47 1.57 2.81 7.31
CA VAL A 47 0.57 3.88 7.13
C VAL A 47 1.19 5.24 6.81
N ARG A 48 2.37 5.54 7.35
CA ARG A 48 2.97 6.89 7.40
C ARG A 48 4.43 6.98 6.97
N GLY A 49 5.16 5.86 6.95
CA GLY A 49 6.59 5.84 6.65
C GLY A 49 6.93 6.02 5.18
N ASP A 50 8.16 5.66 4.82
CA ASP A 50 8.74 5.77 3.47
C ASP A 50 9.22 4.42 2.91
N ASN A 51 9.46 3.42 3.76
CA ASN A 51 9.93 2.08 3.36
C ASN A 51 8.98 1.35 2.39
N ASN A 52 9.43 0.30 1.72
CA ASN A 52 8.49 -0.58 1.04
C ASN A 52 7.57 -1.30 2.03
N ILE A 53 6.36 -1.64 1.60
CA ILE A 53 5.36 -2.36 2.39
C ILE A 53 5.02 -3.70 1.73
N SER A 54 4.69 -4.71 2.53
CA SER A 54 4.17 -5.96 2.00
C SER A 54 2.67 -5.85 1.70
N VAL A 55 2.20 -6.58 0.69
CA VAL A 55 0.76 -6.69 0.39
C VAL A 55 -0.01 -7.25 1.59
N SER A 56 0.54 -8.25 2.28
CA SER A 56 -0.08 -8.80 3.50
C SER A 56 -0.21 -7.75 4.62
N GLY A 57 0.80 -6.88 4.79
CA GLY A 57 0.77 -5.77 5.74
C GLY A 57 -0.29 -4.74 5.38
N LEU A 58 -0.39 -4.37 4.10
CA LEU A 58 -1.44 -3.49 3.59
C LEU A 58 -2.84 -4.06 3.90
N PHE A 59 -3.09 -5.34 3.59
CA PHE A 59 -4.40 -5.96 3.81
C PHE A 59 -4.73 -6.14 5.30
N ALA A 60 -3.73 -6.36 6.16
CA ALA A 60 -3.93 -6.37 7.60
C ALA A 60 -4.38 -4.99 8.11
N VAL A 61 -3.76 -3.90 7.62
CA VAL A 61 -4.19 -2.54 7.93
C VAL A 61 -5.57 -2.23 7.35
N CYS A 62 -5.90 -2.67 6.12
CA CYS A 62 -7.24 -2.49 5.57
C CYS A 62 -8.31 -3.15 6.46
N ARG A 63 -8.06 -4.37 6.96
CA ARG A 63 -8.95 -5.03 7.92
C ARG A 63 -9.06 -4.24 9.23
N ALA A 64 -7.95 -3.77 9.78
CA ALA A 64 -7.94 -2.96 11.01
C ALA A 64 -8.69 -1.63 10.84
N LEU A 65 -8.65 -1.03 9.65
CA LEU A 65 -9.40 0.17 9.27
C LEU A 65 -10.83 -0.13 8.80
N GLU A 66 -11.24 -1.41 8.79
CA GLU A 66 -12.57 -1.85 8.33
C GLU A 66 -12.92 -1.33 6.93
N VAL A 67 -11.97 -1.37 6.01
CA VAL A 67 -12.10 -0.85 4.64
C VAL A 67 -11.74 -1.93 3.61
N GLN A 68 -12.41 -1.90 2.46
CA GLN A 68 -12.02 -2.76 1.34
C GLN A 68 -10.72 -2.26 0.69
N PRO A 69 -9.79 -3.16 0.27
CA PRO A 69 -8.54 -2.74 -0.35
C PRO A 69 -8.72 -1.89 -1.61
N ASN A 70 -9.78 -2.11 -2.38
CA ASN A 70 -10.07 -1.33 -3.58
C ASN A 70 -10.29 0.17 -3.26
N GLU A 71 -10.79 0.52 -2.08
CA GLU A 71 -10.96 1.92 -1.65
C GLU A 71 -9.62 2.61 -1.34
N VAL A 72 -8.56 1.81 -1.11
CA VAL A 72 -7.20 2.28 -0.86
C VAL A 72 -6.41 2.41 -2.16
N VAL A 73 -6.60 1.49 -3.10
CA VAL A 73 -5.90 1.47 -4.39
C VAL A 73 -6.72 2.06 -5.54
N ASN A 74 -7.72 2.89 -5.23
CA ASN A 74 -8.56 3.55 -6.23
C ASN A 74 -7.87 4.78 -6.85
N PHE A 75 -6.83 4.55 -7.65
CA PHE A 75 -6.12 5.60 -8.38
C PHE A 75 -5.63 5.10 -9.73
N GLU A 76 -5.38 6.04 -10.65
CA GLU A 76 -4.86 5.75 -11.97
C GLU A 76 -3.34 5.98 -12.01
N ILE A 77 -2.66 5.16 -12.81
CA ILE A 77 -1.22 5.28 -13.05
C ILE A 77 -0.96 5.25 -14.55
N LYS A 78 0.14 5.87 -14.97
CA LYS A 78 0.54 5.86 -16.37
C LYS A 78 1.01 4.45 -16.76
N ILE A 79 0.25 3.79 -17.64
CA ILE A 79 0.65 2.51 -18.23
C ILE A 79 1.38 2.78 -19.54
N PRO A 80 2.70 2.54 -19.63
CA PRO A 80 3.42 2.68 -20.89
C PRO A 80 3.00 1.58 -21.87
N LYS A 81 3.01 1.91 -23.17
CA LYS A 81 2.77 0.94 -24.23
C LYS A 81 4.05 0.14 -24.49
N TYR A 82 4.06 -1.12 -24.08
CA TYR A 82 5.16 -2.03 -24.38
C TYR A 82 5.01 -2.66 -25.77
N PRO A 83 6.11 -3.10 -26.41
CA PRO A 83 6.04 -3.93 -27.61
C PRO A 83 5.32 -5.25 -27.30
N ASP A 84 4.79 -5.91 -28.34
CA ASP A 84 4.08 -7.18 -28.21
C ASP A 84 4.86 -8.20 -27.36
N VAL A 85 4.13 -9.08 -26.67
CA VAL A 85 4.76 -10.13 -25.87
C VAL A 85 5.63 -11.02 -26.76
N ARG A 86 6.70 -11.58 -26.19
CA ARG A 86 7.72 -12.35 -26.93
C ARG A 86 7.11 -13.40 -27.89
N LYS A 87 6.03 -14.08 -27.50
CA LYS A 87 5.34 -15.10 -28.32
C LYS A 87 4.66 -14.55 -29.58
N LEU A 88 4.33 -13.27 -29.60
CA LEU A 88 3.65 -12.58 -30.71
C LEU A 88 4.61 -11.80 -31.60
N ARG A 89 5.86 -11.60 -31.18
CA ARG A 89 6.91 -11.02 -32.02
C ARG A 89 7.27 -12.03 -33.10
N LYS A 90 6.60 -11.98 -34.25
CA LYS A 90 7.03 -12.70 -35.45
C LYS A 90 8.39 -12.16 -35.86
N GLY A 91 9.41 -13.01 -35.76
CA GLY A 91 10.59 -12.93 -36.62
C GLY A 91 10.25 -13.56 -37.96
#